data_AF-A0A2N2NDC5-F1
#
_entry.id   AF-A0A2N2NDC5-F1
#
_cell.length_a   1.000
_cell.length_b   1.000
_cell.length_c   1.000
_cell.angle_alpha   90.00
_cell.angle_beta   90.00
_cell.angle_gamma   90.00
#
_symmetry.space_group_name_H-M   'P 1'
#
loop_
_entity.id
_entity.type
_entity.pdbx_description
1 polymer ?
#
loop_
_entity_poly.entity_id
_entity_poly.type
_entity_poly.pdbx_seq_one_letter_code
_entity_poly.pdbx_strand_id
1 'polypeptide(L)'
;MMNSNSISEPQNNMFDSSHHNFPYKDLIVWQRSIQFASEVMDLTETLRITRKNYRLFEQMEAAVTSIPMNIAEGKGRISKKEFCHFLMIARGSLYETLTLLEIFMFRSWISEDVYNQFENQAKEISIKINALYKSISKSI
;
A
#
# COMPACT_ATOMS: atom_id res chain seq x y z
N MET A 1 12.76 22.21 42.08
CA MET A 1 12.42 22.76 40.76
C MET A 1 13.30 22.10 39.72
N MET A 2 12.71 21.81 38.56
CA MET A 2 13.29 21.21 37.33
C MET A 2 13.37 19.68 37.27
N ASN A 3 12.24 19.17 36.76
CA ASN A 3 12.02 17.93 36.02
C ASN A 3 12.82 17.91 34.69
N SER A 4 12.77 16.78 33.96
CA SER A 4 13.26 16.50 32.58
C SER A 4 14.60 15.72 32.53
N ASN A 5 14.78 14.61 31.81
CA ASN A 5 13.99 13.94 30.78
C ASN A 5 14.23 12.43 30.82
N SER A 6 13.14 11.67 30.95
CA SER A 6 13.03 10.30 30.47
C SER A 6 13.03 10.31 28.94
N ILE A 7 14.13 9.88 28.32
CA ILE A 7 14.16 9.63 26.88
C ILE A 7 13.44 8.29 26.67
N SER A 8 12.15 8.37 26.32
CA SER A 8 11.41 7.24 25.78
C SER A 8 11.92 6.96 24.36
N GLU A 9 12.51 5.78 24.17
CA GLU A 9 12.79 5.23 22.85
C GLU A 9 11.48 5.13 22.04
N PRO A 10 11.50 5.38 20.71
CA PRO A 10 10.32 5.19 19.89
C PRO A 10 10.02 3.69 19.77
N GLN A 11 8.91 3.26 20.34
CA GLN A 11 8.36 1.92 20.14
C GLN A 11 7.96 1.73 18.67
N ASN A 12 8.87 1.19 17.87
CA ASN A 12 8.55 0.73 16.53
C ASN A 12 7.92 -0.67 16.63
N ASN A 13 6.68 -0.72 17.09
CA ASN A 13 5.85 -1.92 17.03
C ASN A 13 4.46 -1.55 16.53
N MET A 14 4.40 -1.11 15.26
CA MET A 14 3.16 -0.64 14.62
C MET A 14 2.12 -1.75 14.40
N PHE A 15 2.45 -3.00 14.76
CA PHE A 15 1.58 -4.17 14.66
C PHE A 15 1.66 -5.03 15.93
N ASP A 16 1.37 -4.44 17.08
CA ASP A 16 1.06 -5.22 18.28
C ASP A 16 -0.16 -6.11 18.02
N SER A 17 -0.02 -7.40 18.32
CA SER A 17 -0.95 -8.47 17.94
C SER A 17 -2.06 -8.70 18.97
N SER A 18 -2.12 -7.90 20.04
CA SER A 18 -3.26 -7.94 20.97
C SER A 18 -4.42 -7.07 20.50
N HIS A 19 -5.45 -7.73 19.96
CA HIS A 19 -6.83 -7.25 19.70
C HIS A 19 -7.04 -6.40 18.44
N HIS A 20 -6.82 -7.00 17.27
CA HIS A 20 -7.36 -6.44 16.03
C HIS A 20 -8.88 -6.63 15.94
N ASN A 21 -9.64 -5.56 16.13
CA ASN A 21 -11.11 -5.54 15.99
C ASN A 21 -11.61 -5.79 14.54
N PHE A 22 -10.70 -5.92 13.57
CA PHE A 22 -11.04 -6.07 12.15
C PHE A 22 -10.17 -7.14 11.44
N PRO A 23 -10.77 -8.23 10.91
CA PRO A 23 -10.06 -9.38 10.34
C PRO A 23 -9.14 -9.11 9.14
N TYR A 24 -9.26 -7.96 8.48
CA TYR A 24 -8.38 -7.60 7.37
C TYR A 24 -7.00 -7.15 7.86
N LYS A 25 -6.90 -6.64 9.09
CA LYS A 25 -5.64 -6.16 9.65
C LYS A 25 -4.65 -7.30 9.96
N ASP A 26 -5.15 -8.53 10.06
CA ASP A 26 -4.32 -9.75 10.20
C ASP A 26 -3.73 -10.22 8.87
N LEU A 27 -4.19 -9.66 7.74
CA LEU A 27 -3.66 -10.03 6.43
C LEU A 27 -2.30 -9.36 6.22
N ILE A 28 -1.23 -10.15 6.14
CA ILE A 28 0.13 -9.64 5.84
C ILE A 28 0.15 -8.81 4.55
N VAL A 29 -0.64 -9.21 3.54
CA VAL A 29 -0.75 -8.44 2.29
C VAL A 29 -1.37 -7.07 2.52
N TRP A 30 -2.34 -6.93 3.42
CA TRP A 30 -2.92 -5.63 3.78
C TRP A 30 -1.91 -4.76 4.52
N GLN A 31 -1.18 -5.33 5.50
CA GLN A 31 -0.15 -4.62 6.27
C GLN A 31 0.96 -4.07 5.37
N ARG A 32 1.42 -4.87 4.40
CA ARG A 32 2.38 -4.41 3.39
C ARG A 32 1.79 -3.34 2.48
N SER A 33 0.56 -3.51 2.01
CA SER A 33 -0.09 -2.54 1.14
C SER A 33 -0.35 -1.18 1.80
N ILE A 34 -0.73 -1.15 3.08
CA ILE A 34 -0.96 0.13 3.79
C ILE A 34 0.36 0.86 4.08
N GLN A 35 1.42 0.11 4.40
CA GLN A 35 2.77 0.69 4.53
C GLN A 35 3.25 1.26 3.20
N PHE A 36 3.17 0.47 2.13
CA PHE A 36 3.53 0.91 0.77
C PHE A 36 2.75 2.16 0.35
N ALA A 37 1.45 2.22 0.64
CA ALA A 37 0.64 3.40 0.35
C ALA A 37 1.11 4.64 1.13
N SER A 38 1.45 4.49 2.41
CA SER A 38 2.03 5.58 3.20
C SER A 38 3.34 6.08 2.60
N GLU A 39 4.26 5.18 2.26
CA GLU A 39 5.58 5.53 1.73
C GLU A 39 5.48 6.22 0.35
N VAL A 40 4.53 5.81 -0.50
CA VAL A 40 4.27 6.48 -1.79
C VAL A 40 3.65 7.86 -1.57
N MET A 41 2.75 8.03 -0.59
CA MET A 41 2.20 9.35 -0.25
C MET A 41 3.28 10.28 0.27
N ASP A 42 4.15 9.81 1.18
CA ASP A 42 5.29 10.57 1.68
C ASP A 42 6.19 11.00 0.52
N LEU A 43 6.49 10.10 -0.43
CA LEU A 43 7.21 10.43 -1.65
C LEU A 43 6.53 11.57 -2.41
N THR A 44 5.22 11.49 -2.65
CA THR A 44 4.49 12.52 -3.39
C THR A 44 4.51 13.88 -2.71
N GLU A 45 4.52 13.94 -1.38
CA GLU A 45 4.64 15.19 -0.61
C GLU A 45 6.02 15.85 -0.76
N THR A 46 7.08 15.05 -0.95
CA THR A 46 8.44 15.60 -1.20
C THR A 46 8.59 16.21 -2.60
N LEU A 47 7.75 15.80 -3.55
CA LEU A 47 7.80 16.28 -4.92
C LEU A 47 7.19 17.69 -5.02
N ARG A 48 7.85 18.59 -5.76
CA ARG A 48 7.33 19.95 -5.97
C ARG A 48 6.12 19.93 -6.91
N ILE A 49 4.93 19.75 -6.34
CA ILE A 49 3.67 19.74 -7.09
C ILE A 49 3.44 21.10 -7.74
N THR A 50 3.22 21.10 -9.05
CA THR A 50 2.76 22.28 -9.80
C THR A 50 1.34 22.05 -10.31
N ARG A 51 0.59 23.14 -10.58
CA ARG A 51 -0.77 23.04 -11.17
C ARG A 51 -0.85 22.14 -12.42
N LYS A 52 0.23 22.06 -13.20
CA LYS A 52 0.28 21.24 -14.43
C LYS A 52 0.32 19.74 -14.15
N ASN A 53 0.83 19.34 -12.98
CA ASN A 53 1.07 17.94 -12.64
C ASN A 53 0.07 17.40 -11.62
N TYR A 54 -0.73 18.27 -10.99
CA TYR A 54 -1.64 17.93 -9.89
C TYR A 54 -2.53 16.70 -10.16
N ARG A 55 -3.08 16.57 -11.37
CA ARG A 55 -3.89 15.41 -11.76
C ARG A 55 -3.15 14.07 -11.69
N LEU A 56 -1.85 14.04 -11.97
CA LEU A 56 -1.05 12.80 -11.86
C LEU A 56 -0.83 12.41 -10.39
N PHE A 57 -0.70 13.39 -9.49
CA PHE A 57 -0.61 13.15 -8.06
C PHE A 57 -1.94 12.64 -7.50
N GLU A 58 -3.07 13.23 -7.89
CA GLU A 58 -4.40 12.71 -7.51
C GLU A 58 -4.61 11.28 -8.00
N GLN A 59 -4.17 10.95 -9.22
CA GLN A 59 -4.22 9.59 -9.75
C GLN A 59 -3.31 8.63 -8.97
N MET A 60 -2.13 9.10 -8.54
CA MET A 60 -1.21 8.31 -7.70
C MET A 60 -1.84 8.00 -6.35
N GLU A 61 -2.33 9.02 -5.65
CA GLU A 61 -2.96 8.87 -4.33
C GLU A 61 -4.18 7.95 -4.41
N ALA A 62 -5.04 8.14 -5.42
CA ALA A 62 -6.20 7.28 -5.63
C ALA A 62 -5.82 5.83 -5.92
N ALA A 63 -4.85 5.59 -6.81
CA ALA A 63 -4.40 4.25 -7.15
C ALA A 63 -3.74 3.56 -5.94
N VAL A 64 -2.82 4.22 -5.25
CA VAL A 64 -2.06 3.57 -4.19
C VAL A 64 -2.91 3.26 -2.96
N THR A 65 -3.80 4.18 -2.58
CA THR A 65 -4.74 3.96 -1.46
C THR A 65 -5.79 2.88 -1.79
N SER A 66 -6.16 2.75 -3.06
CA SER A 66 -7.09 1.72 -3.54
C SER A 66 -6.61 0.29 -3.26
N ILE A 67 -5.30 0.05 -3.18
CA ILE A 67 -4.73 -1.28 -2.92
C ILE A 67 -5.15 -1.82 -1.53
N PRO A 68 -4.80 -1.18 -0.40
CA PRO A 68 -5.25 -1.63 0.93
C PRO A 68 -6.77 -1.51 1.11
N MET A 69 -7.43 -0.52 0.50
CA MET A 69 -8.88 -0.36 0.58
C MET A 69 -9.61 -1.56 -0.01
N ASN A 70 -9.25 -2.00 -1.21
CA ASN A 70 -9.88 -3.17 -1.84
C ASN A 70 -9.57 -4.47 -1.10
N ILE A 71 -8.38 -4.64 -0.52
CA ILE A 71 -8.07 -5.82 0.29
C ILE A 71 -8.97 -5.86 1.54
N ALA A 72 -9.14 -4.73 2.23
CA ALA A 72 -9.98 -4.63 3.41
C ALA A 72 -11.46 -4.85 3.07
N GLU A 73 -11.96 -4.19 2.02
CA GLU A 73 -13.34 -4.32 1.56
C GLU A 73 -13.64 -5.76 1.15
N GLY A 74 -12.77 -6.37 0.34
CA GLY A 74 -12.90 -7.75 -0.08
C GLY A 74 -12.96 -8.73 1.08
N LYS A 75 -12.12 -8.55 2.11
CA LYS A 75 -12.13 -9.38 3.31
C LYS A 75 -13.42 -9.24 4.13
N GLY A 76 -14.10 -8.09 4.03
CA GLY A 76 -15.41 -7.85 4.63
C GLY A 76 -16.60 -8.43 3.84
N ARG A 77 -16.39 -8.95 2.62
CA ARG A 77 -17.45 -9.56 1.82
C ARG A 77 -17.83 -10.95 2.34
N ILE A 78 -19.08 -11.34 2.10
CA ILE A 78 -19.64 -12.62 2.55
C ILE A 78 -19.06 -13.76 1.70
N SER A 79 -19.02 -13.59 0.37
CA SER A 79 -18.58 -14.66 -0.52
C SER A 79 -17.08 -14.62 -0.79
N LYS A 80 -16.47 -15.81 -0.84
CA LYS A 80 -15.07 -15.97 -1.29
C LYS A 80 -14.86 -15.47 -2.72
N LYS A 81 -15.87 -15.59 -3.59
CA LYS A 81 -15.83 -15.11 -4.98
C LYS A 81 -15.70 -13.58 -5.04
N GLU A 82 -16.46 -12.85 -4.22
CA GLU A 82 -16.30 -11.40 -4.11
C GLU A 82 -14.93 -11.04 -3.56
N PHE A 83 -14.44 -11.73 -2.52
CA PHE A 83 -13.10 -11.44 -2.01
C PHE A 83 -12.03 -11.63 -3.10
N CYS A 84 -12.09 -12.72 -3.86
CA CYS A 84 -11.21 -12.92 -5.03
C CYS A 84 -11.31 -11.80 -6.07
N HIS A 85 -12.50 -11.26 -6.33
CA HIS A 85 -12.71 -10.12 -7.23
C HIS A 85 -12.01 -8.85 -6.72
N PHE A 86 -12.21 -8.51 -5.44
CA PHE A 86 -11.55 -7.37 -4.80
C PHE A 86 -10.02 -7.49 -4.77
N LEU A 87 -9.48 -8.69 -4.60
CA LEU A 87 -8.03 -8.93 -4.71
C LEU A 87 -7.49 -8.64 -6.12
N MET A 88 -8.28 -8.90 -7.17
CA MET A 88 -7.89 -8.55 -8.54
C MET A 88 -7.96 -7.04 -8.79
N ILE A 89 -8.93 -6.34 -8.20
CA ILE A 89 -8.97 -4.87 -8.25
C ILE A 89 -7.75 -4.29 -7.54
N ALA A 90 -7.42 -4.76 -6.33
CA ALA A 90 -6.23 -4.34 -5.61
C ALA A 90 -4.95 -4.53 -6.43
N ARG A 91 -4.83 -5.66 -7.16
CA ARG A 91 -3.69 -5.90 -8.07
C ARG A 91 -3.69 -4.94 -9.26
N GLY A 92 -4.85 -4.60 -9.80
CA GLY A 92 -4.99 -3.59 -10.84
C GLY A 92 -4.46 -2.23 -10.37
N SER A 93 -4.92 -1.76 -9.21
CA SER A 93 -4.46 -0.50 -8.62
C SER A 93 -2.96 -0.49 -8.28
N LEU A 94 -2.38 -1.65 -7.93
CA LEU A 94 -0.94 -1.80 -7.75
C LEU A 94 -0.17 -1.57 -9.07
N TYR A 95 -0.69 -2.06 -10.20
CA TYR A 95 -0.09 -1.84 -11.51
C TYR A 95 -0.25 -0.40 -12.01
N GLU A 96 -1.38 0.24 -11.70
CA GLU A 96 -1.57 1.67 -11.95
C GLU A 96 -0.55 2.50 -11.17
N THR A 97 -0.34 2.18 -9.89
CA THR A 97 0.67 2.83 -9.04
C THR A 97 2.08 2.68 -9.63
N LEU A 98 2.47 1.46 -10.01
CA LEU A 98 3.77 1.20 -10.65
C LEU A 98 3.95 1.98 -11.95
N THR A 99 2.90 2.04 -12.78
CA THR A 99 2.92 2.79 -14.04
C THR A 99 3.16 4.28 -13.77
N LEU A 100 2.52 4.85 -12.76
CA LEU A 100 2.72 6.25 -12.39
C LEU A 100 4.11 6.51 -11.80
N LEU A 101 4.66 5.58 -10.99
CA LEU A 101 6.03 5.68 -10.48
C LEU A 101 7.06 5.63 -11.63
N GLU A 102 6.83 4.78 -12.63
CA GLU A 102 7.69 4.70 -13.82
C GLU A 102 7.61 6.00 -14.65
N ILE A 103 6.42 6.59 -14.78
CA ILE A 103 6.26 7.93 -15.37
C ILE A 103 7.05 8.96 -14.56
N PHE A 104 6.98 8.94 -13.23
CA PHE A 104 7.73 9.89 -12.38
C PHE A 104 9.24 9.73 -12.58
N MET A 105 9.74 8.50 -12.74
CA MET A 105 11.14 8.22 -13.05
C MET A 105 11.53 8.77 -14.43
N PHE A 106 10.76 8.49 -15.49
CA PHE A 106 11.04 9.02 -16.83
C PHE A 106 10.95 10.54 -16.94
N ARG A 107 10.17 11.17 -16.05
CA ARG A 107 10.10 12.63 -15.91
C ARG A 107 11.22 13.20 -15.02
N SER A 108 12.11 12.34 -14.52
CA SER A 108 13.19 12.66 -13.58
C SER A 108 12.69 13.34 -12.30
N TRP A 109 11.47 13.01 -11.86
CA TRP A 109 10.93 13.45 -10.57
C TRP A 109 11.44 12.58 -9.43
N ILE A 110 11.73 11.32 -9.72
CA ILE A 110 12.39 10.37 -8.80
C ILE A 110 13.58 9.73 -9.49
N SER A 111 14.56 9.26 -8.72
CA SER A 111 15.69 8.49 -9.26
C SER A 111 15.29 7.05 -9.57
N GLU A 112 16.11 6.38 -10.39
CA GLU A 112 15.97 4.96 -10.68
C GLU A 112 16.09 4.10 -9.40
N ASP A 113 16.95 4.46 -8.46
CA ASP A 113 17.07 3.78 -7.16
C ASP A 113 15.77 3.85 -6.35
N VAL A 114 15.13 5.02 -6.30
CA VAL A 114 13.84 5.21 -5.62
C VAL A 114 12.76 4.39 -6.32
N TYR A 115 12.71 4.43 -7.66
CA TYR A 115 11.79 3.60 -8.43
C TYR A 115 11.99 2.10 -8.13
N ASN A 116 13.22 1.60 -8.20
CA ASN A 116 13.55 0.20 -7.95
C ASN A 116 13.18 -0.25 -6.52
N GLN A 117 13.32 0.63 -5.52
CA GLN A 117 12.84 0.36 -4.17
C GLN A 117 11.33 0.09 -4.15
N PHE A 118 10.53 1.01 -4.70
CA PHE A 118 9.07 0.83 -4.74
C PHE A 118 8.65 -0.32 -5.64
N GLU A 119 9.36 -0.57 -6.74
CA GLU A 119 9.10 -1.68 -7.63
C GLU A 119 9.28 -3.04 -6.92
N ASN A 120 10.32 -3.17 -6.10
CA ASN A 120 10.54 -4.37 -5.31
C ASN A 120 9.46 -4.59 -4.25
N GLN A 121 9.01 -3.52 -3.57
CA GLN A 121 7.87 -3.62 -2.64
C GLN A 121 6.58 -4.03 -3.36
N ALA A 122 6.31 -3.44 -4.52
CA ALA A 122 5.14 -3.79 -5.32
C ALA A 122 5.20 -5.25 -5.81
N LYS A 123 6.38 -5.76 -6.19
CA LYS A 123 6.59 -7.18 -6.53
C LYS A 123 6.24 -8.08 -5.33
N GLU A 124 6.70 -7.75 -4.12
CA GLU A 124 6.33 -8.47 -2.90
C GLU A 124 4.81 -8.48 -2.70
N ILE A 125 4.15 -7.32 -2.80
CA ILE A 125 2.69 -7.20 -2.63
C ILE A 125 1.95 -8.03 -3.68
N SER A 126 2.34 -7.95 -4.96
CA SER A 126 1.71 -8.72 -6.05
C SER A 126 1.79 -10.23 -5.80
N ILE A 127 2.95 -10.72 -5.34
CA ILE A 127 3.13 -12.12 -4.97
C ILE A 127 2.18 -12.51 -3.84
N LYS A 128 2.06 -11.69 -2.80
CA LYS A 128 1.15 -11.96 -1.65
C LYS A 128 -0.32 -11.90 -2.04
N ILE A 129 -0.73 -10.95 -2.90
CA ILE A 129 -2.09 -10.89 -3.44
C ILE A 129 -2.39 -12.19 -4.19
N ASN A 130 -1.49 -12.62 -5.08
CA ASN A 130 -1.68 -13.84 -5.87
C ASN A 130 -1.70 -15.10 -5.00
N ALA A 131 -0.87 -15.17 -3.96
CA ALA A 131 -0.86 -16.29 -3.02
C ALA A 131 -2.18 -16.37 -2.25
N LEU A 132 -2.67 -15.25 -1.73
CA LEU A 132 -3.95 -15.17 -1.03
C LEU A 132 -5.12 -15.51 -1.95
N TYR A 133 -5.14 -14.96 -3.16
CA TYR A 133 -6.14 -15.29 -4.19
C TYR A 133 -6.18 -16.80 -4.44
N LYS A 134 -5.03 -17.44 -4.71
CA LYS A 134 -4.94 -18.89 -4.94
C LYS A 134 -5.41 -19.71 -3.74
N SER A 135 -5.14 -19.24 -2.52
CA SER A 135 -5.59 -19.90 -1.29
C SER A 135 -7.11 -19.88 -1.15
N ILE A 136 -7.75 -18.77 -1.52
CA ILE A 136 -9.20 -18.60 -1.39
C ILE A 136 -9.94 -19.29 -2.55
N SER A 137 -9.41 -19.16 -3.77
CA SER A 137 -10.06 -19.65 -4.99
C SER A 137 -10.15 -21.18 -5.07
N LYS A 138 -9.25 -21.90 -4.40
CA LYS A 138 -9.30 -23.37 -4.28
C LYS A 138 -10.48 -23.87 -3.43
N SER A 139 -11.10 -22.98 -2.66
CA SER A 139 -12.18 -23.30 -1.73
C SER A 139 -13.51 -22.65 -2.14
N ILE A 140 -13.63 -22.26 -3.41
CA ILE A 140 -14.85 -21.85 -4.11
C ILE A 140 -15.31 -23.06 -4.92
#